data_AF-A0A160N2T9-F1
#
_entry.id   AF-A0A160N2T9-F1
#
_cell.length_a   1.000
_cell.length_b   1.000
_cell.length_c   1.000
_cell.angle_alpha   90.00
_cell.angle_beta   90.00
_cell.angle_gamma   90.00
#
_symmetry.space_group_name_H-M   'P 1'
#
loop_
_entity.id
_entity.type
_entity.pdbx_description
1 polymer ?
#
loop_
_entity_poly.entity_id
_entity_poly.type
_entity_poly.pdbx_seq_one_letter_code
_entity_poly.pdbx_strand_id
1 'polypeptide(L)'
;MVTVDHPGRAACEGFVHDVFAARYRADVQSFYPDLLEYRDDERQRAVVGMRQASLGPLFAERYLGMPADEAIGDRFGQAIARDELVEVGNLALENPGDARWVIAATIQFLHEAGYRWVLFTATRVLVNTFQRLGMRPMPLAAARPDSLGPQALQWGDYYRTAPLVCAGPIASGFRKLHRPGATSQPRLDELLAGMTRLARRLRDDDPQREEG
;
A
#
# COMPACT_ATOMS: atom_id res chain seq x y z
N MET A 1 5.87 -11.91 -4.47
CA MET A 1 5.04 -10.90 -5.15
C MET A 1 4.19 -11.64 -6.15
N VAL A 2 2.91 -11.29 -6.24
CA VAL A 2 1.93 -11.95 -7.10
C VAL A 2 1.55 -10.96 -8.19
N THR A 3 2.16 -11.12 -9.36
CA THR A 3 1.89 -10.31 -10.57
C THR A 3 0.62 -10.79 -11.27
N VAL A 4 0.23 -10.12 -12.36
CA VAL A 4 -1.00 -10.45 -13.13
C VAL A 4 -1.01 -11.90 -13.62
N ASP A 5 0.11 -12.41 -14.13
CA ASP A 5 0.20 -13.77 -14.68
C ASP A 5 0.55 -14.84 -13.64
N HIS A 6 0.66 -14.47 -12.36
CA HIS A 6 1.06 -15.39 -11.31
C HIS A 6 -0.06 -16.41 -10.99
N PRO A 7 0.22 -17.73 -10.89
CA PRO A 7 -0.81 -18.74 -10.60
C PRO A 7 -1.64 -18.49 -9.33
N GLY A 8 -1.04 -17.88 -8.30
CA GLY A 8 -1.71 -17.47 -7.06
C GLY A 8 -2.55 -16.19 -7.15
N ARG A 9 -2.64 -15.55 -8.31
CA ARG A 9 -3.32 -14.25 -8.51
C ARG A 9 -4.79 -14.32 -8.14
N ALA A 10 -5.52 -15.30 -8.67
CA ALA A 10 -6.95 -15.45 -8.44
C ALA A 10 -7.28 -15.63 -6.94
N ALA A 11 -6.45 -16.36 -6.20
CA ALA A 11 -6.62 -16.52 -4.75
C ALA A 11 -6.42 -15.19 -3.99
N CYS A 12 -5.42 -14.39 -4.38
CA CYS A 12 -5.21 -13.07 -3.79
C CYS A 12 -6.34 -12.09 -4.09
N GLU A 13 -6.81 -12.05 -5.34
CA GLU A 13 -7.94 -11.21 -5.74
C GLU A 13 -9.24 -11.61 -5.05
N GLY A 14 -9.53 -12.92 -4.99
CA GLY A 14 -10.68 -13.46 -4.26
C GLY A 14 -10.64 -13.08 -2.77
N PHE A 15 -9.48 -13.20 -2.12
CA PHE A 15 -9.32 -12.77 -0.73
C PHE A 15 -9.60 -11.28 -0.54
N VAL A 16 -9.09 -10.42 -1.43
CA VAL A 16 -9.37 -8.98 -1.39
C VAL A 16 -10.85 -8.70 -1.57
N HIS A 17 -11.46 -9.32 -2.59
CA HIS A 17 -12.88 -9.20 -2.87
C HIS A 17 -13.72 -9.56 -1.64
N ASP A 18 -13.48 -10.73 -1.04
CA ASP A 18 -14.27 -11.26 0.07
C ASP A 18 -14.17 -10.39 1.32
N VAL A 19 -12.96 -9.88 1.63
CA VAL A 19 -12.76 -8.96 2.76
C VAL A 19 -13.52 -7.64 2.55
N PHE A 20 -13.47 -7.08 1.34
CA PHE A 20 -14.19 -5.84 1.02
C PHE A 20 -15.72 -6.06 0.99
N ALA A 21 -16.18 -7.19 0.46
CA ALA A 21 -17.58 -7.59 0.47
C ALA A 21 -18.12 -7.74 1.90
N ALA A 22 -17.41 -8.47 2.75
CA ALA A 22 -17.81 -8.66 4.15
C ALA A 22 -17.81 -7.35 4.96
N ARG A 23 -16.84 -6.46 4.72
CA ARG A 23 -16.65 -5.25 5.52
C ARG A 23 -17.47 -4.05 5.05
N TYR A 24 -17.62 -3.90 3.74
CA TYR A 24 -18.22 -2.71 3.14
C TYR A 24 -19.40 -3.03 2.22
N ARG A 25 -19.80 -4.30 2.06
CA ARG A 25 -20.80 -4.72 1.08
C ARG A 25 -20.42 -4.25 -0.33
N ALA A 26 -19.12 -4.28 -0.59
CA ALA A 26 -18.50 -3.89 -1.85
C ALA A 26 -18.33 -5.10 -2.78
N ASP A 27 -18.42 -4.87 -4.08
CA ASP A 27 -18.13 -5.82 -5.14
C ASP A 27 -16.91 -5.28 -5.90
N VAL A 28 -15.73 -5.43 -5.28
CA VAL A 28 -14.48 -4.90 -5.83
C VAL A 28 -13.98 -5.83 -6.93
N GLN A 29 -13.94 -5.31 -8.17
CA GLN A 29 -13.52 -6.07 -9.36
C GLN A 29 -12.23 -5.54 -9.98
N SER A 30 -11.61 -4.52 -9.37
CA SER A 30 -10.38 -3.91 -9.84
C SER A 30 -9.29 -4.05 -8.78
N PHE A 31 -8.21 -4.71 -9.18
CA PHE A 31 -7.07 -5.01 -8.31
C PHE A 31 -5.81 -4.37 -8.87
N TYR A 32 -4.87 -4.07 -7.98
CA TYR A 32 -3.58 -3.48 -8.38
C TYR A 32 -2.73 -4.54 -9.12
N PRO A 33 -1.83 -4.12 -10.02
CA PRO A 33 -1.05 -5.03 -10.86
C PRO A 33 -0.13 -5.95 -10.06
N ASP A 34 0.43 -5.47 -8.96
CA ASP A 34 1.29 -6.26 -8.08
C ASP A 34 0.62 -6.44 -6.72
N LEU A 35 0.58 -7.68 -6.22
CA LEU A 35 0.06 -8.00 -4.91
C LEU A 35 1.16 -8.57 -4.00
N LEU A 36 1.23 -8.05 -2.78
CA LEU A 36 2.01 -8.59 -1.69
C LEU A 36 1.09 -9.47 -0.85
N GLU A 37 1.36 -10.76 -0.87
CA GLU A 37 0.64 -11.74 -0.07
C GLU A 37 1.40 -12.01 1.23
N TYR A 38 0.67 -11.98 2.34
CA TYR A 38 1.18 -12.32 3.66
C TYR A 38 0.49 -13.56 4.18
N ARG A 39 1.28 -14.61 4.42
CA ARG A 39 0.82 -15.92 4.90
C ARG A 39 1.39 -16.25 6.27
N ASP A 40 0.64 -17.07 6.99
CA ASP A 40 1.06 -17.80 8.18
C ASP A 40 0.84 -19.28 7.89
N ASP A 41 1.93 -20.02 7.69
CA ASP A 41 1.89 -21.37 7.11
C ASP A 41 1.06 -21.38 5.81
N GLU A 42 -0.01 -22.17 5.74
CA GLU A 42 -0.91 -22.25 4.59
C GLU A 42 -2.00 -21.17 4.59
N ARG A 43 -2.16 -20.43 5.68
CA ARG A 43 -3.25 -19.47 5.88
C ARG A 43 -2.87 -18.09 5.36
N GLN A 44 -3.67 -17.56 4.44
CA GLN A 44 -3.53 -16.19 3.95
C GLN A 44 -4.08 -15.20 4.98
N ARG A 45 -3.21 -14.33 5.48
CA ARG A 45 -3.51 -13.37 6.56
C ARG A 45 -3.82 -11.99 6.04
N ALA A 46 -3.15 -11.59 4.96
CA ALA A 46 -3.37 -10.30 4.33
C ALA A 46 -2.93 -10.28 2.87
N VAL A 47 -3.52 -9.36 2.12
CA VAL A 47 -3.06 -8.96 0.79
C VAL A 47 -2.95 -7.45 0.75
N VAL A 48 -1.87 -6.96 0.14
CA VAL A 48 -1.65 -5.54 -0.10
C VAL A 48 -1.36 -5.35 -1.58
N GLY A 49 -2.17 -4.55 -2.26
CA GLY A 49 -1.90 -4.19 -3.64
C GLY A 49 -0.96 -3.01 -3.75
N MET A 50 -0.10 -3.02 -4.77
CA MET A 50 0.76 -1.89 -5.11
C MET A 50 0.77 -1.64 -6.62
N ARG A 51 0.98 -0.38 -6.98
CA ARG A 51 1.23 0.05 -8.35
C ARG A 51 2.28 1.14 -8.37
N GLN A 52 3.09 1.12 -9.41
CA GLN A 52 4.26 1.97 -9.55
C GLN A 52 3.87 3.19 -10.39
N ALA A 53 4.25 4.40 -9.97
CA ALA A 53 3.87 5.61 -10.70
C ALA A 53 4.67 5.77 -12.01
N SER A 54 5.83 5.11 -12.14
CA SER A 54 6.61 5.05 -13.38
C SER A 54 5.94 4.23 -14.49
N LEU A 55 5.10 3.24 -14.15
CA LEU A 55 4.48 2.34 -15.12
C LEU A 55 3.13 2.85 -15.65
N GLY A 56 2.61 3.94 -15.09
CA GLY A 56 1.36 4.52 -15.55
C GLY A 56 0.64 5.37 -14.49
N PRO A 57 -0.63 5.72 -14.75
CA PRO A 57 -1.43 6.52 -13.83
C PRO A 57 -1.79 5.74 -12.56
N LEU A 58 -1.80 6.47 -11.45
CA LEU A 58 -2.20 5.96 -10.15
C LEU A 58 -3.73 6.04 -10.00
N PHE A 59 -4.33 5.12 -9.24
CA PHE A 59 -5.78 5.13 -9.02
C PHE A 59 -6.21 6.40 -8.28
N ALA A 60 -5.42 6.81 -7.28
CA ALA A 60 -5.70 7.99 -6.47
C ALA A 60 -5.60 9.31 -7.24
N GLU A 61 -4.93 9.35 -8.40
CA GLU A 61 -4.89 10.54 -9.28
C GLU A 61 -6.31 10.94 -9.75
N ARG A 62 -7.24 9.99 -9.79
CA ARG A 62 -8.67 10.28 -10.08
C ARG A 62 -9.32 11.15 -9.02
N TYR A 63 -8.90 11.03 -7.75
CA TYR A 63 -9.37 11.90 -6.67
C TYR A 63 -8.63 13.23 -6.61
N LEU A 64 -7.34 13.21 -6.97
CA LEU A 64 -6.49 14.40 -6.95
C LEU A 64 -6.82 15.35 -8.11
N GLY A 65 -7.23 14.80 -9.26
CA GLY A 65 -7.46 15.57 -10.48
C GLY A 65 -6.16 16.00 -11.18
N MET A 66 -5.01 15.49 -10.73
CA MET A 66 -3.66 15.78 -11.25
C MET A 66 -2.70 14.63 -10.92
N PRO A 67 -1.51 14.57 -11.55
CA PRO A 67 -0.48 13.59 -11.23
C PRO A 67 -0.09 13.62 -9.74
N ALA A 68 0.12 12.44 -9.16
CA ALA A 68 0.34 12.35 -7.71
C ALA A 68 1.70 12.90 -7.27
N ASP A 69 2.74 12.75 -8.10
CA ASP A 69 4.06 13.32 -7.87
C ASP A 69 4.02 14.85 -7.78
N GLU A 70 3.25 15.50 -8.64
CA GLU A 70 3.00 16.95 -8.57
C GLU A 70 2.24 17.32 -7.28
N ALA A 71 1.13 16.63 -6.96
CA ALA A 71 0.34 16.91 -5.77
C ALA A 71 1.12 16.70 -4.46
N ILE A 72 1.98 15.69 -4.42
CA ILE A 72 2.91 15.46 -3.30
C ILE A 72 3.98 16.54 -3.29
N GLY A 73 4.54 16.88 -4.45
CA GLY A 73 5.60 17.88 -4.55
C GLY A 73 5.17 19.26 -4.07
N ASP A 74 3.98 19.70 -4.47
CA ASP A 74 3.34 20.93 -3.99
C ASP A 74 3.15 20.91 -2.48
N ARG A 75 2.76 19.76 -1.92
CA ARG A 75 2.50 19.63 -0.48
C ARG A 75 3.77 19.60 0.35
N PHE A 76 4.82 18.94 -0.13
CA PHE A 76 6.06 18.72 0.60
C PHE A 76 7.18 19.71 0.23
N GLY A 77 6.95 20.58 -0.76
CA GLY A 77 7.89 21.61 -1.20
C GLY A 77 9.14 21.06 -1.88
N GLN A 78 9.04 19.91 -2.55
CA GLN A 78 10.17 19.28 -3.27
C GLN A 78 9.65 18.49 -4.48
N ALA A 79 10.44 18.41 -5.54
CA ALA A 79 10.11 17.56 -6.68
C ALA A 79 10.12 16.08 -6.27
N ILE A 80 9.17 15.30 -6.80
CA ILE A 80 9.03 13.87 -6.53
C ILE A 80 9.24 13.13 -7.83
N ALA A 81 10.19 12.20 -7.87
CA ALA A 81 10.39 11.35 -9.03
C ALA A 81 9.34 10.23 -9.05
N ARG A 82 8.75 9.94 -10.22
CA ARG A 82 7.66 8.95 -10.34
C ARG A 82 8.13 7.50 -10.17
N ASP A 83 9.39 7.21 -10.47
CA ASP A 83 10.04 5.93 -10.20
C ASP A 83 10.24 5.65 -8.70
N GLU A 84 10.37 6.70 -7.88
CA GLU A 84 10.44 6.62 -6.42
C GLU A 84 9.07 6.59 -5.73
N LEU A 85 7.98 6.75 -6.50
CA LEU A 85 6.60 6.84 -6.01
C LEU A 85 5.81 5.56 -6.27
N VAL A 86 5.23 5.03 -5.19
CA VAL A 86 4.35 3.86 -5.24
C VAL A 86 2.99 4.18 -4.61
N GLU A 87 1.92 3.70 -5.23
CA GLU A 87 0.60 3.71 -4.59
C GLU A 87 0.30 2.34 -3.98
N VAL A 88 -0.13 2.34 -2.73
CA VAL A 88 -0.62 1.16 -2.01
C VAL A 88 -2.14 1.22 -1.90
N GLY A 89 -2.79 0.11 -2.25
CA GLY A 89 -4.24 -0.07 -2.24
C GLY A 89 -4.61 -1.52 -1.96
N ASN A 90 -5.87 -1.88 -2.18
CA ASN A 90 -6.40 -3.24 -1.98
C ASN A 90 -5.96 -3.90 -0.65
N LEU A 91 -5.80 -3.11 0.43
CA LEU A 91 -5.39 -3.63 1.74
C LEU A 91 -6.53 -4.47 2.34
N ALA A 92 -6.37 -5.78 2.24
CA ALA A 92 -7.27 -6.77 2.78
C ALA A 92 -6.59 -7.49 3.94
N LEU A 93 -7.28 -7.57 5.08
CA LEU A 93 -6.78 -8.19 6.29
C LEU A 93 -7.81 -9.20 6.76
N GLU A 94 -7.36 -10.41 7.07
CA GLU A 94 -8.21 -11.42 7.68
C GLU A 94 -8.71 -10.94 9.05
N ASN A 95 -7.80 -10.43 9.88
CA ASN A 95 -8.11 -9.84 11.17
C ASN A 95 -7.65 -8.38 11.21
N PRO A 96 -8.49 -7.40 11.62
CA PRO A 96 -8.06 -6.01 11.76
C PRO A 96 -6.84 -5.80 12.67
N GLY A 97 -6.61 -6.71 13.62
CA GLY A 97 -5.42 -6.72 14.49
C GLY A 97 -4.10 -6.93 13.72
N ASP A 98 -4.16 -7.51 12.53
CA ASP A 98 -2.98 -7.78 11.70
C ASP A 98 -2.44 -6.53 11.00
N ALA A 99 -3.21 -5.44 10.96
CA ALA A 99 -2.86 -4.21 10.27
C ALA A 99 -1.45 -3.69 10.65
N ARG A 100 -1.08 -3.77 11.93
CA ARG A 100 0.19 -3.22 12.42
C ARG A 100 1.39 -3.92 11.80
N TRP A 101 1.42 -5.25 11.81
CA TRP A 101 2.57 -6.00 11.30
C TRP A 101 2.58 -6.05 9.77
N VAL A 102 1.41 -6.10 9.12
CA VAL A 102 1.29 -6.04 7.66
C VAL A 102 1.83 -4.72 7.13
N ILE A 103 1.44 -3.60 7.74
CA ILE A 103 1.96 -2.28 7.36
C ILE A 103 3.46 -2.19 7.59
N ALA A 104 3.97 -2.71 8.71
CA ALA A 104 5.41 -2.72 9.00
C ALA A 104 6.18 -3.49 7.92
N ALA A 105 5.71 -4.69 7.57
CA ALA A 105 6.30 -5.53 6.53
C ALA A 105 6.19 -4.90 5.13
N THR A 106 5.08 -4.20 4.84
CA THR A 106 4.93 -3.45 3.59
C THR A 106 5.93 -2.30 3.52
N ILE A 107 6.08 -1.51 4.59
CA ILE A 107 7.06 -0.41 4.65
C ILE A 107 8.49 -0.95 4.44
N GLN A 108 8.82 -2.08 5.07
CA GLN A 108 10.10 -2.76 4.87
C GLN A 108 10.33 -3.08 3.40
N PHE A 109 9.38 -3.78 2.79
CA PHE A 109 9.44 -4.15 1.39
C PHE A 109 9.62 -2.94 0.49
N LEU A 110 8.78 -1.90 0.64
CA LEU A 110 8.82 -0.73 -0.23
C LEU A 110 10.14 0.04 -0.12
N HIS A 111 10.64 0.21 1.10
CA HIS A 111 11.93 0.87 1.32
C HIS A 111 13.09 0.08 0.69
N GLU A 112 13.11 -1.24 0.93
CA GLU A 112 14.10 -2.13 0.34
C GLU A 112 13.91 -2.33 -1.16
N ALA A 113 12.78 -1.93 -1.75
CA ALA A 113 12.56 -1.96 -3.20
C ALA A 113 13.01 -0.66 -3.88
N GLY A 114 13.46 0.34 -3.10
CA GLY A 114 13.95 1.64 -3.60
C GLY A 114 12.91 2.76 -3.58
N TYR A 115 11.65 2.49 -3.24
CA TYR A 115 10.64 3.54 -3.18
C TYR A 115 10.90 4.50 -2.02
N ARG A 116 10.70 5.79 -2.29
CA ARG A 116 10.88 6.88 -1.31
C ARG A 116 9.55 7.42 -0.81
N TRP A 117 8.52 7.38 -1.66
CA TRP A 117 7.21 7.95 -1.40
C TRP A 117 6.11 6.91 -1.55
N VAL A 118 5.21 6.87 -0.57
CA VAL A 118 3.99 6.06 -0.66
C VAL A 118 2.77 6.96 -0.70
N LEU A 119 1.87 6.66 -1.64
CA LEU A 119 0.53 7.22 -1.76
C LEU A 119 -0.48 6.14 -1.41
N PHE A 120 -1.56 6.46 -0.71
CA PHE A 120 -2.63 5.50 -0.44
C PHE A 120 -3.96 6.19 -0.15
N THR A 121 -5.05 5.48 -0.42
CA THR A 121 -6.40 5.89 -0.01
C THR A 121 -6.80 5.10 1.23
N ALA A 122 -7.01 5.79 2.36
CA ALA A 122 -7.23 5.15 3.64
C ALA A 122 -8.37 5.75 4.45
N THR A 123 -9.04 4.89 5.21
CA THR A 123 -9.96 5.30 6.28
C THR A 123 -9.18 5.91 7.44
N ARG A 124 -9.87 6.70 8.28
CA ARG A 124 -9.25 7.31 9.48
C ARG A 124 -8.62 6.30 10.42
N VAL A 125 -9.21 5.11 10.56
CA VAL A 125 -8.66 4.01 11.38
C VAL A 125 -7.30 3.57 10.86
N LEU A 126 -7.18 3.40 9.55
CA LEU A 126 -5.95 2.97 8.91
C LEU A 126 -4.86 4.06 8.98
N VAL A 127 -5.22 5.33 8.75
CA VAL A 127 -4.33 6.49 8.95
C VAL A 127 -3.77 6.52 10.38
N ASN A 128 -4.61 6.26 11.39
CA ASN A 128 -4.17 6.21 12.79
C ASN A 128 -3.18 5.05 13.04
N THR A 129 -3.36 3.91 12.39
CA THR A 129 -2.40 2.79 12.48
C THR A 129 -1.04 3.18 11.92
N PHE A 130 -1.00 3.86 10.76
CA PHE A 130 0.23 4.41 10.19
C PHE A 130 0.92 5.41 11.13
N GLN A 131 0.16 6.31 11.77
CA GLN A 131 0.67 7.26 12.75
C GLN A 131 1.33 6.60 13.96
N ARG A 132 0.71 5.54 14.51
CA ARG A 132 1.30 4.76 15.61
C ARG A 132 2.60 4.08 15.19
N LEU A 133 2.69 3.64 13.94
CA LEU A 133 3.89 3.10 13.32
C LEU A 133 4.93 4.15 12.93
N GLY A 134 4.68 5.44 13.22
CA GLY A 134 5.66 6.52 13.03
C GLY A 134 5.68 7.15 11.67
N MET A 135 4.88 6.63 10.74
CA MET A 135 4.59 7.37 9.53
C MET A 135 3.75 8.58 9.92
N ARG A 136 4.01 9.75 9.34
CA ARG A 136 3.11 10.89 9.46
C ARG A 136 2.57 11.19 8.06
N PRO A 137 1.59 10.39 7.57
CA PRO A 137 1.01 10.63 6.26
C PRO A 137 0.30 11.98 6.26
N MET A 138 0.56 12.79 5.23
CA MET A 138 -0.13 14.05 5.01
C MET A 138 -1.34 13.81 4.11
N PRO A 139 -2.55 14.26 4.52
CA PRO A 139 -3.75 14.12 3.70
C PRO A 139 -3.69 15.10 2.53
N LEU A 140 -3.74 14.59 1.30
CA LEU A 140 -3.72 15.39 0.07
C LEU A 140 -5.13 15.84 -0.32
N ALA A 141 -6.09 14.92 -0.35
CA ALA A 141 -7.47 15.17 -0.75
C ALA A 141 -8.45 14.20 -0.09
N ALA A 142 -9.74 14.52 -0.14
CA ALA A 142 -10.80 13.56 0.19
C ALA A 142 -11.03 12.62 -1.00
N ALA A 143 -11.11 11.31 -0.76
CA ALA A 143 -11.46 10.35 -1.80
C ALA A 143 -12.99 10.34 -1.98
N ARG A 144 -13.48 11.25 -2.84
CA ARG A 144 -14.91 11.41 -3.09
C ARG A 144 -15.40 10.41 -4.14
N PRO A 145 -16.54 9.74 -3.92
CA PRO A 145 -17.08 8.78 -4.89
C PRO A 145 -17.41 9.42 -6.24
N ASP A 146 -17.78 10.71 -6.25
CA ASP A 146 -18.12 11.46 -7.46
C ASP A 146 -17.00 11.41 -8.51
N SER A 147 -15.73 11.32 -8.07
CA SER A 147 -14.55 11.19 -8.93
C SER A 147 -14.48 9.87 -9.69
N LEU A 148 -15.24 8.84 -9.29
CA LEU A 148 -15.25 7.52 -9.92
C LEU A 148 -16.46 7.27 -10.82
N GLY A 149 -17.45 8.16 -10.80
CA GLY A 149 -18.71 7.96 -11.52
C GLY A 149 -19.37 6.62 -11.18
N PRO A 150 -19.86 5.85 -12.17
CA PRO A 150 -20.55 4.57 -11.94
C PRO A 150 -19.71 3.52 -11.18
N GLN A 151 -18.37 3.58 -11.28
CA GLN A 151 -17.48 2.65 -10.58
C GLN A 151 -17.54 2.81 -9.05
N ALA A 152 -18.03 3.95 -8.54
CA ALA A 152 -18.20 4.15 -7.10
C ALA A 152 -19.13 3.11 -6.46
N LEU A 153 -20.12 2.60 -7.20
CA LEU A 153 -21.09 1.62 -6.71
C LEU A 153 -20.44 0.30 -6.28
N GLN A 154 -19.34 -0.08 -6.94
CA GLN A 154 -18.57 -1.28 -6.62
C GLN A 154 -17.95 -1.24 -5.22
N TRP A 155 -17.82 -0.06 -4.62
CA TRP A 155 -17.18 0.11 -3.30
C TRP A 155 -18.17 0.07 -2.13
N GLY A 156 -19.48 -0.15 -2.38
CA GLY A 156 -20.49 -0.26 -1.32
C GLY A 156 -20.46 0.90 -0.32
N ASP A 157 -20.36 0.56 0.96
CA ASP A 157 -20.26 1.53 2.07
C ASP A 157 -18.86 2.11 2.30
N TYR A 158 -17.84 1.74 1.52
CA TYR A 158 -16.46 2.17 1.76
C TYR A 158 -16.33 3.69 1.87
N TYR A 159 -16.97 4.45 0.97
CA TYR A 159 -16.91 5.92 0.99
C TYR A 159 -17.66 6.56 2.18
N ARG A 160 -18.55 5.82 2.86
CA ARG A 160 -19.21 6.30 4.10
C ARG A 160 -18.21 6.45 5.24
N THR A 161 -17.02 5.83 5.12
CA THR A 161 -15.91 6.02 6.05
C THR A 161 -15.14 7.33 5.86
N ALA A 162 -15.52 8.15 4.89
CA ALA A 162 -14.83 9.38 4.47
C ALA A 162 -13.31 9.16 4.28
N PRO A 163 -12.92 8.28 3.34
CA PRO A 163 -11.51 7.98 3.11
C PRO A 163 -10.77 9.22 2.59
N LEU A 164 -9.49 9.31 2.95
CA LEU A 164 -8.58 10.36 2.53
C LEU A 164 -7.48 9.77 1.66
N VAL A 165 -7.10 10.50 0.62
CA VAL A 165 -5.85 10.27 -0.10
C VAL A 165 -4.73 10.88 0.74
N CYS A 166 -3.77 10.05 1.12
CA CYS A 166 -2.64 10.45 1.95
C CYS A 166 -1.33 10.05 1.27
N ALA A 167 -0.29 10.84 1.50
CA ALA A 167 1.06 10.50 1.08
C ALA A 167 2.08 10.73 2.20
N GLY A 168 3.21 10.04 2.12
CA GLY A 168 4.31 10.29 3.04
C GLY A 168 5.61 9.61 2.67
N PRO A 169 6.73 10.07 3.25
CA PRO A 169 8.05 9.49 3.02
C PRO A 169 8.17 8.13 3.73
N ILE A 170 8.53 7.10 2.98
CA ILE A 170 8.69 5.72 3.45
C ILE A 170 9.81 5.62 4.51
N ALA A 171 10.89 6.37 4.32
CA ALA A 171 12.05 6.41 5.23
C ALA A 171 11.67 6.74 6.69
N SER A 172 10.60 7.53 6.90
CA SER A 172 10.14 7.86 8.25
C SER A 172 9.53 6.66 8.98
N GLY A 173 8.76 5.83 8.27
CA GLY A 173 8.27 4.57 8.79
C GLY A 173 9.40 3.58 9.05
N PHE A 174 10.27 3.39 8.04
CA PHE A 174 11.40 2.46 8.10
C PHE A 174 12.33 2.73 9.30
N ARG A 175 12.72 4.00 9.53
CA ARG A 175 13.56 4.36 10.68
C ARG A 175 12.93 4.06 12.03
N LYS A 176 11.60 4.19 12.17
CA LYS A 176 10.94 3.87 13.44
C LYS A 176 10.84 2.37 13.66
N LEU A 177 10.64 1.58 12.60
CA LEU A 177 10.63 0.12 12.68
C LEU A 177 11.96 -0.44 13.19
N HIS A 178 13.09 0.14 12.78
CA HIS A 178 14.43 -0.31 13.18
C HIS A 178 15.01 0.42 14.38
N ARG A 179 14.20 1.16 15.14
CA ARG A 179 14.70 1.91 16.30
C ARG A 179 15.18 0.92 17.38
N PRO A 180 16.43 1.03 17.87
CA PRO A 180 16.94 0.15 18.94
C PRO A 180 16.05 0.21 20.19
N GLY A 181 15.74 -0.95 20.78
CA GLY A 181 14.96 -1.06 22.02
C GLY A 181 13.47 -1.37 21.85
N ALA A 182 12.97 -1.57 20.63
CA ALA A 182 11.68 -2.23 20.44
C ALA A 182 11.83 -3.72 20.77
N THR A 183 10.90 -4.29 21.55
CA THR A 183 10.87 -5.73 21.80
C THR A 183 10.66 -6.46 20.46
N SER A 184 11.73 -7.07 19.95
CA SER A 184 11.69 -7.82 18.70
C SER A 184 10.94 -9.12 18.91
N GLN A 185 9.91 -9.35 18.10
CA GLN A 185 9.23 -10.64 18.04
C GLN A 185 9.92 -11.44 16.93
N PRO A 186 10.47 -12.64 17.19
CA PRO A 186 11.22 -13.41 16.19
C PRO A 186 10.46 -13.61 14.88
N ARG A 187 9.14 -13.82 14.98
CA ARG A 187 8.25 -13.98 13.84
C ARG A 187 8.12 -12.71 12.99
N LEU A 188 8.15 -11.53 13.60
CA LEU A 188 8.18 -10.27 12.86
C LEU A 188 9.52 -10.12 12.14
N ASP A 189 10.64 -10.44 12.80
CA ASP A 189 11.97 -10.31 12.21
C ASP A 189 12.16 -11.22 10.99
N GLU A 190 11.68 -12.46 11.07
CA GLU A 190 11.68 -13.38 9.95
C GLU A 190 10.85 -12.86 8.77
N LEU A 191 9.67 -12.32 9.05
CA LEU A 191 8.83 -11.70 8.03
C LEU A 191 9.53 -10.50 7.38
N LEU A 192 10.11 -9.60 8.17
CA LEU A 192 10.84 -8.44 7.66
C LEU A 192 12.03 -8.87 6.80
N ALA A 193 12.78 -9.89 7.22
CA ALA A 193 13.86 -10.46 6.42
C ALA A 193 13.34 -11.08 5.11
N GLY A 194 12.18 -11.74 5.12
CA GLY A 194 11.49 -12.23 3.94
C GLY A 194 11.11 -11.11 2.97
N MET A 195 10.59 -10.01 3.49
CA MET A 195 10.26 -8.80 2.70
C MET A 195 11.50 -8.17 2.08
N THR A 196 12.61 -8.09 2.81
CA THR A 196 13.89 -7.62 2.26
C THR A 196 14.37 -8.48 1.09
N ARG A 197 14.30 -9.82 1.23
CA ARG A 197 14.69 -10.74 0.15
C ARG A 197 13.79 -10.58 -1.07
N LEU A 198 12.48 -10.42 -0.86
CA LEU A 198 11.54 -10.22 -1.94
C LEU A 198 11.79 -8.89 -2.68
N ALA A 199 12.07 -7.82 -1.93
CA ALA A 199 12.35 -6.49 -2.49
C ALA A 199 13.64 -6.45 -3.31
N ARG A 200 14.68 -7.17 -2.87
CA ARG A 200 15.94 -7.30 -3.63
C ARG A 200 15.72 -7.96 -4.99
N ARG A 201 14.98 -9.08 -5.02
CA ARG A 201 14.62 -9.75 -6.29
C ARG A 201 13.90 -8.80 -7.26
N LEU A 202 12.98 -7.99 -6.74
CA LEU A 202 12.27 -7.00 -7.56
C LEU A 202 13.23 -5.95 -8.18
N ARG A 203 14.27 -5.53 -7.46
CA ARG A 203 15.30 -4.64 -8.01
C ARG A 203 16.17 -5.33 -9.04
N ASP A 204 16.56 -6.57 -8.79
CA ASP A 204 17.39 -7.35 -9.71
C ASP A 204 16.66 -7.58 -11.06
N ASP A 205 15.35 -7.74 -11.02
CA ASP A 205 14.48 -7.88 -12.20
C ASP A 205 14.18 -6.53 -12.90
N ASP A 206 14.51 -5.39 -12.28
CA ASP A 206 14.31 -4.03 -12.79
C ASP A 206 15.59 -3.17 -12.59
N PRO A 207 16.66 -3.43 -13.37
CA PRO A 207 18.00 -2.88 -13.15
C PRO A 207 18.09 -1.36 -13.35
N GLN A 208 17.02 -0.68 -13.80
CA GLN A 208 17.01 0.77 -13.98
C GLN A 208 16.88 1.55 -12.66
N ARG A 209 16.73 0.88 -11.51
CA ARG A 209 16.56 1.51 -10.18
C ARG A 209 17.84 1.68 -9.35
N GLU A 210 19.01 1.22 -9.81
CA GLU A 210 20.25 1.28 -9.01
C GLU A 210 21.04 2.61 -9.08
N GLU A 211 20.69 3.54 -9.98
CA GLU A 211 21.52 4.74 -10.24
C GLU A 211 20.97 6.09 -9.73
N GLY A 212 20.02 6.10 -8.78
CA GLY A 212 19.40 7.31 -8.21
C GLY A 212 19.96 7.79 -6.88
#